data_AF-A0A508X8B1-F1
#
_entry.id   AF-A0A508X8B1-F1
#
_cell.length_a   1.000
_cell.length_b   1.000
_cell.length_c   1.000
_cell.angle_alpha   90.00
_cell.angle_beta   90.00
_cell.angle_gamma   90.00
#
_symmetry.space_group_name_H-M   'P 1'
#
loop_
_entity.id
_entity.type
_entity.pdbx_description
1 polymer ?
#
loop_
_entity_poly.entity_id
_entity_poly.type
_entity_poly.pdbx_seq_one_letter_code
_entity_poly.pdbx_strand_id
1 'polypeptide(L)' 'MVADRRMVKVSFTGSVGAGERIAAVVAPRVGRLTLEMGGKSAAIILEDAD' A
#
# COMPACT_ATOMS: atom_id res chain seq x y z
N MET A 1 5.94 -14.56 -7.67
CA MET A 1 4.71 -14.56 -6.84
C MET A 1 3.69 -13.54 -7.33
N VAL A 2 3.85 -12.22 -7.13
CA VAL A 2 2.79 -11.22 -7.48
C VAL A 2 2.46 -11.11 -8.99
N ALA A 3 3.38 -11.54 -9.85
CA ALA A 3 3.16 -11.64 -11.30
C ALA A 3 2.29 -12.84 -11.73
N ASP A 4 2.03 -13.82 -10.84
CA ASP A 4 1.18 -14.96 -11.17
C ASP A 4 -0.27 -14.49 -11.38
N ARG A 5 -0.79 -14.69 -12.60
CA ARG A 5 -2.13 -14.26 -13.00
C ARG A 5 -3.25 -15.00 -12.26
N ARG A 6 -2.96 -16.16 -11.67
CA ARG A 6 -3.93 -16.92 -10.86
C ARG A 6 -4.20 -16.28 -9.50
N MET A 7 -3.34 -15.35 -9.04
CA MET A 7 -3.59 -14.65 -7.79
C MET A 7 -4.75 -13.65 -7.92
N VAL A 8 -5.83 -13.94 -7.21
CA VAL A 8 -7.07 -13.15 -7.23
C VAL A 8 -6.90 -11.78 -6.56
N LYS A 9 -6.08 -11.69 -5.51
CA LYS A 9 -5.82 -10.46 -4.74
C LYS A 9 -4.38 -10.44 -4.22
N VAL A 10 -3.79 -9.25 -4.13
CA VAL A 10 -2.55 -8.98 -3.39
C VAL A 10 -2.84 -7.97 -2.28
N SER A 11 -2.43 -8.29 -1.05
CA SER A 11 -2.45 -7.39 0.09
C SER A 11 -1.01 -7.16 0.53
N PHE A 12 -0.61 -5.90 0.65
CA PHE A 12 0.76 -5.54 0.98
C PHE A 12 0.80 -4.41 2.00
N THR A 13 1.66 -4.55 3.00
CA THR A 13 2.02 -3.51 3.95
C THR A 13 3.52 -3.31 3.91
N GLY A 14 3.98 -2.07 3.74
CA GLY A 14 5.41 -1.78 3.68
C GLY A 14 5.76 -0.41 3.13
N SER A 15 6.92 -0.29 2.49
CA SER A 15 7.38 0.98 1.94
C SER A 15 6.62 1.37 0.68
N VAL A 16 6.52 2.69 0.45
CA VAL A 16 5.89 3.26 -0.77
C VAL A 16 6.55 2.70 -2.03
N GLY A 17 7.89 2.73 -2.10
CA GLY A 17 8.62 2.24 -3.29
C GLY A 17 8.47 0.75 -3.54
N ALA A 18 8.22 -0.08 -2.52
CA ALA A 18 7.89 -1.49 -2.74
C ALA A 18 6.43 -1.65 -3.24
N GLY A 19 5.50 -0.92 -2.65
CA GLY A 19 4.09 -0.91 -3.05
C GLY A 19 3.90 -0.46 -4.50
N GLU A 20 4.64 0.56 -4.95
CA GLU A 20 4.64 1.03 -6.35
C GLU A 20 5.09 -0.06 -7.33
N ARG A 21 6.17 -0.79 -6.99
CA ARG A 21 6.65 -1.90 -7.83
C ARG A 21 5.63 -3.04 -7.90
N ILE A 22 4.99 -3.36 -6.77
CA ILE A 22 3.92 -4.37 -6.74
C ILE A 22 2.73 -3.92 -7.60
N ALA A 23 2.31 -2.67 -7.47
CA ALA A 23 1.21 -2.10 -8.24
C ALA A 23 1.50 -2.14 -9.75
N ALA A 24 2.70 -1.75 -10.17
CA ALA A 24 3.12 -1.78 -11.57
C ALA A 24 3.05 -3.20 -12.18
N VAL A 25 3.39 -4.25 -11.41
CA VAL A 25 3.30 -5.63 -11.87
C VAL A 25 1.85 -6.14 -11.96
N VAL A 26 0.97 -5.67 -11.07
CA VAL A 26 -0.42 -6.14 -10.99
C VAL A 26 -1.39 -5.34 -11.87
N ALA A 27 -1.08 -4.08 -12.19
CA ALA A 27 -1.92 -3.18 -12.98
C ALA A 27 -2.31 -3.71 -14.38
N PRO A 28 -1.43 -4.36 -15.18
CA PRO A 28 -1.77 -4.82 -16.53
C PRO A 28 -2.90 -5.86 -16.58
N ARG A 29 -3.16 -6.54 -15.47
CA ARG A 29 -4.26 -7.53 -15.34
C ARG A 29 -5.44 -7.01 -14.51
N VAL A 30 -5.45 -5.71 -14.19
CA VAL A 30 -6.45 -5.05 -13.35
C VAL A 30 -6.67 -5.85 -12.04
N GLY A 31 -5.58 -6.35 -11.46
CA GLY A 31 -5.65 -7.22 -10.29
C GLY A 31 -6.04 -6.46 -9.04
N ARG A 32 -6.75 -7.11 -8.12
CA ARG A 32 -7.19 -6.50 -6.87
C ARG A 32 -6.01 -6.26 -5.94
N LEU A 33 -5.86 -5.02 -5.47
CA LEU A 33 -4.78 -4.58 -4.58
C LEU A 33 -5.36 -3.99 -3.28
N THR A 34 -4.67 -4.22 -2.17
CA THR A 34 -4.77 -3.42 -0.94
C THR A 34 -3.34 -3.07 -0.53
N LEU A 35 -3.01 -1.77 -0.46
CA LEU A 35 -1.66 -1.27 -0.20
C LEU A 35 -1.68 -0.34 1.01
N GLU A 36 -1.09 -0.79 2.11
CA GLU A 36 -0.87 0.03 3.30
C GLU A 36 0.59 0.47 3.32
N MET A 37 0.83 1.74 3.08
CA MET A 37 2.17 2.25 2.80
C MET A 37 2.60 3.31 3.81
N GLY A 38 3.76 3.92 3.58
CA GLY A 38 4.33 4.91 4.49
C GLY A 38 3.33 6.00 4.87
N GLY A 39 3.21 6.24 6.18
CA GLY A 39 2.47 7.35 6.76
C GLY A 39 3.42 8.28 7.50
N LYS A 40 3.10 9.57 7.52
CA LYS A 40 3.76 10.56 8.38
C LYS A 40 2.67 11.37 9.08
N SER A 41 1.87 10.67 9.88
CA SER A 41 0.73 11.27 10.58
C SER A 41 1.21 12.41 11.45
N ALA A 42 0.55 13.56 11.32
CA ALA A 42 0.76 14.69 12.21
C ALA A 42 0.12 14.39 13.57
N ALA A 43 0.82 14.78 14.63
CA ALA A 43 0.20 14.99 15.93
C ALA A 43 -0.07 16.49 16.05
N ILE A 44 -1.33 16.85 16.28
CA ILE A 44 -1.74 18.24 16.55
C ILE A 44 -2.10 18.30 18.02
N ILE A 45 -1.38 19.13 18.77
CA ILE A 45 -1.56 19.34 20.20
C ILE A 45 -2.18 20.73 20.38
N LEU A 46 -3.34 20.78 21.01
CA LEU A 46 -4.06 22.02 21.29
C LEU A 46 -3.54 22.65 22.59
N GLU A 47 -3.89 23.92 22.83
CA GLU A 47 -3.41 24.65 24.01
C GLU A 47 -3.87 24.05 25.34
N ASP A 48 -4.97 23.30 25.32
CA ASP A 48 -5.62 22.66 26.45
C ASP A 48 -5.40 21.14 26.50
N ALA A 49 -4.46 20.62 25.71
CA ALA A 49 -4.12 19.20 25.74
C ALA A 49 -3.39 18.85 27.05
N ASP A 50 -3.95 17.86 27.77
CA ASP A 50 -3.36 17.27 29.00
C ASP A 50 -2.00 16.59 28.75
#